data_AF-A0A4Q6BC34-F1
#
_entry.id   AF-A0A4Q6BC34-F1
#
_cell.length_a   1.000
_cell.length_b   1.000
_cell.length_c   1.000
_cell.angle_alpha   90.00
_cell.angle_beta   90.00
_cell.angle_gamma   90.00
#
_symmetry.space_group_name_H-M   'P 1'
#
loop_
_entity.id
_entity.type
_entity.pdbx_description
1 polymer ?
#
loop_
_entity_poly.entity_id
_entity_poly.type
_entity_poly.pdbx_seq_one_letter_code
_entity_poly.pdbx_strand_id
1 'polypeptide(L)' 'MGGPKALLLAKGLPLVVHHTRRLFEAGAAEIVVVVRPDLVVRTRAWLDDPRIRILGETTVEQAQSLALGLAALQPRHR' A
#
# COMPACT_ATOMS: atom_id res chain seq x y z
N MET A 1 -18.38 -10.16 -5.83
CA MET A 1 -17.49 -11.22 -5.28
C MET A 1 -16.05 -10.77 -5.46
N GLY A 2 -15.32 -10.49 -4.38
CA GLY A 2 -13.93 -10.03 -4.48
C GLY A 2 -13.45 -9.44 -3.17
N GLY A 3 -13.07 -10.30 -2.23
CA GLY A 3 -12.39 -9.88 -1.01
C GLY A 3 -11.09 -9.11 -1.32
N PRO A 4 -10.50 -8.44 -0.33
CA PRO A 4 -9.28 -7.66 -0.53
C PRO A 4 -8.11 -8.56 -0.97
N LYS A 5 -7.83 -8.60 -2.28
CA LYS A 5 -6.77 -9.44 -2.86
C LYS A 5 -5.41 -9.22 -2.18
N ALA A 6 -5.12 -7.98 -1.81
CA ALA A 6 -3.89 -7.59 -1.10
C ALA A 6 -3.65 -8.37 0.21
N LEU A 7 -4.72 -8.84 0.87
CA LEU A 7 -4.66 -9.59 2.12
C LEU A 7 -4.78 -11.11 1.93
N LEU A 8 -4.86 -11.61 0.70
CA LEU A 8 -4.78 -13.05 0.43
C LEU A 8 -3.40 -13.56 0.80
N LEU A 9 -3.35 -14.75 1.39
CA LEU A 9 -2.10 -15.34 1.85
C LEU A 9 -1.43 -16.13 0.71
N ALA A 10 -0.13 -15.90 0.56
CA ALA A 10 0.77 -16.74 -0.23
C ALA A 10 1.97 -17.10 0.65
N LYS A 11 2.27 -18.40 0.80
CA LYS A 11 3.36 -18.89 1.66
C LYS A 11 3.29 -18.31 3.10
N GLY A 12 2.07 -18.22 3.66
CA GLY A 12 1.84 -17.75 5.03
C GLY A 12 1.88 -16.23 5.24
N LEU A 13 2.16 -15.43 4.20
CA LEU A 13 2.17 -13.96 4.29
C LEU A 13 1.18 -13.34 3.30
N PRO A 14 0.57 -12.18 3.62
CA PRO A 14 -0.26 -11.45 2.68
C PRO A 14 0.49 -11.04 1.40
N LEU A 15 -0.22 -11.01 0.26
CA LEU A 15 0.34 -10.56 -1.02
C LEU A 15 0.97 -9.16 -0.93
N VAL A 16 0.37 -8.24 -0.18
CA VAL A 16 0.93 -6.89 0.01
C VAL A 16 2.33 -6.92 0.62
N VAL A 17 2.62 -7.84 1.55
CA VAL A 17 3.95 -8.00 2.17
C VAL A 17 4.97 -8.47 1.14
N HIS A 18 4.58 -9.40 0.27
CA HIS A 18 5.47 -9.86 -0.80
C HIS A 18 5.81 -8.74 -1.79
N HIS A 19 4.80 -7.97 -2.19
CA HIS A 19 5.00 -6.86 -3.13
C HIS A 19 5.90 -5.77 -2.55
N THR A 20 5.67 -5.34 -1.31
CA THR A 20 6.50 -4.29 -0.71
C THR A 20 7.95 -4.74 -0.52
N ARG A 21 8.18 -5.99 -0.10
CA ARG A 21 9.55 -6.55 -0.03
C ARG A 21 10.26 -6.53 -1.37
N ARG A 22 9.60 -6.98 -2.45
CA ARG A 22 10.19 -6.96 -3.80
C ARG A 22 10.53 -5.55 -4.27
N LEU A 23 9.69 -4.57 -3.95
CA LEU A 23 9.96 -3.16 -4.29
C LEU A 23 11.17 -2.61 -3.52
N PHE A 24 11.31 -2.94 -2.22
CA PHE A 24 12.50 -2.57 -1.47
C PHE A 24 13.77 -3.23 -2.00
N GLU A 25 13.71 -4.51 -2.36
CA GLU A 25 14.83 -5.22 -2.97
C GLU A 25 15.23 -4.63 -4.33
N ALA A 26 14.27 -4.06 -5.07
CA ALA A 26 14.51 -3.32 -6.30
C ALA A 26 15.07 -1.89 -6.07
N GLY A 27 15.27 -1.48 -4.81
CA GLY A 27 15.86 -0.18 -4.46
C GLY A 27 14.86 0.94 -4.23
N ALA A 28 13.56 0.66 -4.06
CA ALA A 28 12.59 1.68 -3.68
C ALA A 28 12.94 2.28 -2.31
N ALA A 29 13.09 3.60 -2.23
CA ALA A 29 13.39 4.29 -0.96
C ALA A 29 12.16 4.41 -0.05
N GLU A 30 10.99 4.62 -0.65
CA GLU A 30 9.68 4.71 0.01
C GLU A 30 8.61 3.99 -0.82
N ILE A 31 7.56 3.51 -0.14
CA ILE A 31 6.44 2.83 -0.79
C ILE A 31 5.13 3.43 -0.27
N VAL A 32 4.22 3.75 -1.18
CA VAL A 32 2.84 4.12 -0.83
C VAL A 32 1.89 2.98 -1.20
N VAL A 33 1.13 2.51 -0.22
CA VAL A 33 0.13 1.47 -0.38
C VAL A 33 -1.25 2.12 -0.26
N VAL A 34 -1.98 2.17 -1.38
CA VAL A 34 -3.36 2.67 -1.41
C VAL A 34 -4.31 1.48 -1.27
N VAL A 35 -5.12 1.50 -0.21
CA VAL A 35 -6.15 0.49 0.07
C VAL A 35 -7.46 1.19 0.38
N ARG A 36 -8.56 0.44 0.37
CA ARG A 36 -9.84 0.96 0.87
C ARG A 36 -9.76 1.31 2.36
N PRO A 37 -10.56 2.27 2.84
CA PRO A 37 -10.53 2.71 4.24
C PRO A 37 -10.69 1.55 5.26
N ASP A 38 -11.54 0.57 4.97
CA ASP A 38 -11.80 -0.59 5.83
C ASP A 38 -10.59 -1.52 6.02
N LEU A 39 -9.58 -1.40 5.15
CA LEU A 39 -8.42 -2.29 5.14
C LEU A 39 -7.18 -1.67 5.79
N VAL A 40 -7.20 -0.38 6.17
CA VAL A 40 -6.01 0.33 6.65
C VAL A 40 -5.43 -0.34 7.89
N VAL A 41 -6.26 -0.61 8.90
CA VAL A 41 -5.82 -1.22 10.17
C VAL A 41 -5.21 -2.60 9.93
N ARG A 42 -5.91 -3.42 9.12
CA ARG A 42 -5.45 -4.78 8.79
C ARG A 42 -4.15 -4.76 7.98
N THR A 43 -4.01 -3.84 7.04
CA THR A 43 -2.80 -3.70 6.20
C THR A 43 -1.62 -3.22 7.05
N ARG A 44 -1.85 -2.26 7.95
CA ARG A 44 -0.83 -1.72 8.86
C ARG A 44 -0.28 -2.78 9.81
N ALA A 45 -1.12 -3.69 10.30
CA ALA A 45 -0.68 -4.80 11.13
C ALA A 45 0.35 -5.73 10.46
N TRP A 46 0.44 -5.73 9.12
CA TRP A 46 1.41 -6.52 8.36
C TRP A 46 2.60 -5.73 7.85
N LEU A 47 2.50 -4.40 7.78
CA LEU A 47 3.47 -3.50 7.17
C LEU A 47 3.92 -2.45 8.19
N ASP A 48 4.65 -2.91 9.19
CA ASP A 48 5.26 -2.05 10.21
C ASP A 48 6.66 -1.61 9.79
N ASP A 49 6.74 -0.78 8.74
CA ASP A 49 7.99 -0.18 8.25
C ASP A 49 7.79 1.33 8.05
N PRO A 50 8.63 2.20 8.64
CA PRO A 50 8.47 3.65 8.55
C PRO A 50 8.61 4.21 7.13
N ARG A 51 9.17 3.44 6.18
CA ARG A 51 9.27 3.80 4.76
C ARG A 51 8.00 3.48 3.98
N ILE A 52 7.02 2.81 4.59
CA ILE A 52 5.73 2.50 3.99
C ILE A 52 4.68 3.48 4.51
N ARG A 53 4.00 4.17 3.58
CA ARG A 53 2.80 4.96 3.89
C ARG A 53 1.56 4.22 3.41
N ILE A 54 0.57 4.06 4.27
CA ILE A 54 -0.70 3.41 3.93
C ILE A 54 -1.78 4.48 3.84
N LEU A 55 -2.39 4.63 2.66
CA LEU A 55 -3.53 5.51 2.42
C LEU A 55 -4.82 4.69 2.37
N GLY A 56 -5.82 5.13 3.12
CA GLY A 56 -7.17 4.55 3.14
C GLY A 56 -8.11 5.40 2.30
N GLU A 57 -8.20 5.13 1.00
CA GLU A 57 -8.97 5.94 0.06
C GLU A 57 -9.90 5.07 -0.76
N THR A 58 -11.09 5.61 -1.06
CA THR A 58 -12.03 4.95 -1.97
C THR A 58 -11.73 5.40 -3.39
N THR A 59 -11.21 4.51 -4.21
CA THR A 59 -10.95 4.75 -5.63
C THR A 59 -11.78 3.80 -6.48
N VAL A 60 -12.25 4.29 -7.63
CA VAL A 60 -12.99 3.48 -8.61
C VAL A 60 -12.12 3.07 -9.80
N GLU A 61 -11.00 3.77 -9.99
CA GLU A 61 -10.06 3.55 -11.09
C GLU A 61 -8.60 3.50 -10.60
N GLN A 62 -7.76 2.78 -11.35
CA GLN A 62 -6.33 2.67 -11.02
C GLN A 62 -5.60 4.01 -11.16
N ALA A 63 -5.99 4.86 -12.11
CA ALA A 63 -5.40 6.19 -12.30
C ALA A 63 -5.59 7.08 -11.05
N GLN A 64 -6.76 6.98 -10.40
CA GLN A 64 -7.04 7.70 -9.15
C GLN A 64 -6.12 7.23 -8.02
N SER A 65 -5.96 5.91 -7.87
CA SER A 65 -5.04 5.32 -6.88
C SER A 65 -3.59 5.77 -7.11
N LEU A 66 -3.15 5.84 -8.36
CA LEU A 66 -1.81 6.33 -8.71
C LEU A 66 -1.65 7.81 -8.36
N ALA A 67 -2.62 8.66 -8.71
CA ALA A 67 -2.58 10.09 -8.43
C ALA A 67 -2.49 10.37 -6.92
N LEU A 68 -3.27 9.64 -6.10
CA LEU A 68 -3.22 9.71 -4.64
C LEU A 68 -1.85 9.28 -4.09
N GLY A 69 -1.30 8.18 -4.62
CA GLY A 69 0.02 7.69 -4.23
C GLY A 69 1.13 8.71 -4.51
N LEU A 70 1.10 9.33 -5.70
CA LEU A 70 2.05 10.38 -6.09
C LEU A 70 1.92 11.63 -5.20
N ALA A 71 0.69 12.09 -4.94
CA ALA A 71 0.46 13.25 -4.08
C ALA A 71 0.99 13.02 -2.65
N ALA A 72 0.89 11.79 -2.14
CA ALA A 72 1.41 11.45 -0.82
C ALA A 72 2.95 11.39 -0.73
N LEU A 73 3.66 11.29 -1.86
CA LEU A 73 5.12 11.32 -1.92
C LEU A 73 5.70 12.74 -2.02
N GLN A 74 4.89 13.73 -2.38
CA GLN A 74 5.39 15.10 -2.51
C GLN A 74 5.78 15.68 -1.14
N PRO A 75 6.93 16.37 -1.02
CA PRO A 75 7.27 17.13 0.16
C PRO A 75 6.18 18.18 0.42
N ARG A 76 5.66 18.24 1.64
CA ARG A 76 4.82 19.36 2.05
C ARG A 76 5.71 20.59 2.13
N HIS A 77 5.77 21.37 1.06
CA HIS A 77 6.22 22.76 1.17
C HIS A 77 5.25 23.46 2.13
N ARG A 78 5.70 23.67 3.35
CA ARG A 78 5.11 24.61 4.31
C ARG A 78 6.01 25.82 4.39
#